data_AF-A0A973HXS7-F1
#
_entry.id   AF-A0A973HXS7-F1
#
_cell.length_a   1.000
_cell.length_b   1.000
_cell.length_c   1.000
_cell.angle_alpha   90.00
_cell.angle_beta   90.00
_cell.angle_gamma   90.00
#
_symmetry.space_group_name_H-M   'P 1'
#
loop_
_entity.id
_entity.type
_entity.pdbx_description
1 polymer ?
#
loop_
_entity_poly.entity_id
_entity_poly.type
_entity_poly.pdbx_seq_one_letter_code
_entity_poly.pdbx_strand_id
1 'polypeptide(L)'
;LRKKDIDAALAAVNQVQSAVIEVKKLVPDAATKVEGEDASAIKSDFRQRLIVVLEQWLFVEKALLQGKMEEAAKFMKTISEMKKSAHEEYEVED
;
A
#
# COMPACT_ATOMS: atom_id res chain seq x y z
N LEU A 1 -23.55 3.05 -5.83
CA LEU A 1 -22.57 3.83 -6.63
C LEU A 1 -23.01 3.81 -8.08
N ARG A 2 -23.07 4.95 -8.75
CA ARG A 2 -23.34 5.02 -10.20
C ARG A 2 -22.06 4.64 -10.96
N LYS A 3 -22.18 4.23 -12.23
CA LYS A 3 -21.03 3.83 -13.07
C LYS A 3 -19.90 4.88 -13.07
N LYS A 4 -20.24 6.15 -13.17
CA LYS A 4 -19.29 7.28 -13.12
C LYS A 4 -18.49 7.34 -11.82
N ASP A 5 -19.07 6.90 -10.70
CA ASP A 5 -18.40 6.88 -9.40
C ASP A 5 -17.39 5.72 -9.30
N ILE A 6 -17.67 4.61 -9.99
CA ILE A 6 -16.76 3.45 -10.08
C ILE A 6 -15.56 3.82 -10.94
N ASP A 7 -15.76 4.47 -12.09
CA ASP A 7 -14.65 4.90 -12.96
C ASP A 7 -13.70 5.86 -12.23
N ALA A 8 -14.24 6.80 -11.45
CA ALA A 8 -13.45 7.71 -10.62
C ALA A 8 -12.69 6.96 -9.51
N ALA A 9 -13.34 5.99 -8.86
CA ALA A 9 -12.69 5.16 -7.83
C ALA A 9 -11.55 4.32 -8.42
N LEU A 10 -11.75 3.70 -9.58
CA LEU A 10 -10.72 2.93 -10.26
C LEU A 10 -9.53 3.80 -10.69
N ALA A 11 -9.77 5.03 -11.15
CA ALA A 11 -8.70 5.97 -11.45
C ALA A 11 -7.85 6.29 -10.22
N ALA A 12 -8.50 6.54 -9.06
CA ALA A 12 -7.80 6.77 -7.80
C ALA A 12 -7.00 5.54 -7.34
N VAL A 13 -7.58 4.33 -7.45
CA VAL A 13 -6.89 3.08 -7.12
C VAL A 13 -5.63 2.90 -7.97
N ASN A 14 -5.71 3.12 -9.28
CA ASN A 14 -4.57 3.01 -10.18
C ASN A 14 -3.45 4.02 -9.84
N GLN A 15 -3.82 5.26 -9.48
CA GLN A 15 -2.86 6.25 -9.02
C GLN A 15 -2.10 5.77 -7.77
N VAL A 16 -2.81 5.19 -6.80
CA VAL A 16 -2.16 4.68 -5.58
C VAL A 16 -1.29 3.45 -5.87
N GLN A 17 -1.76 2.50 -6.68
CA GLN A 17 -0.96 1.35 -7.07
C GLN A 17 0.36 1.78 -7.75
N SER A 18 0.29 2.76 -8.65
CA SER A 18 1.46 3.35 -9.30
C SER A 18 2.42 3.98 -8.28
N ALA A 19 1.88 4.75 -7.32
CA ALA A 19 2.69 5.35 -6.26
C ALA A 19 3.39 4.29 -5.40
N VAL A 20 2.71 3.21 -5.01
CA VAL A 20 3.31 2.10 -4.24
C VAL A 20 4.43 1.43 -5.03
N ILE A 21 4.26 1.25 -6.35
CA ILE A 21 5.31 0.71 -7.23
C ILE A 21 6.55 1.62 -7.25
N GLU A 22 6.36 2.94 -7.31
CA GLU A 22 7.47 3.89 -7.27
C GLU A 22 8.18 3.87 -5.90
N VAL A 23 7.43 3.85 -4.80
CA VAL A 23 8.02 3.83 -3.44
C VAL A 23 8.84 2.56 -3.20
N LYS A 24 8.50 1.41 -3.80
CA LYS A 24 9.31 0.17 -3.71
C LYS A 24 10.73 0.30 -4.25
N LYS A 25 10.98 1.30 -5.11
CA LYS A 25 12.31 1.56 -5.67
C LYS A 25 13.19 2.34 -4.70
N LEU A 26 12.59 2.98 -3.70
CA LEU A 26 13.30 3.78 -2.69
C LEU A 26 13.96 2.88 -1.64
N VAL A 27 14.92 3.46 -0.94
CA VAL A 27 15.56 2.86 0.23
C VAL A 27 15.04 3.60 1.46
N PRO A 28 14.51 2.91 2.48
CA PRO A 28 14.05 3.57 3.69
C PRO A 28 15.25 4.11 4.49
N ASP A 29 15.09 5.26 5.14
CA ASP A 29 16.15 5.91 5.94
C ASP A 29 16.70 5.00 7.05
N ALA A 30 15.88 4.12 7.61
CA ALA A 30 16.35 3.12 8.58
C ALA A 30 17.48 2.23 8.01
N ALA A 31 17.41 1.89 6.73
CA ALA A 31 18.44 1.08 6.07
C ALA A 31 19.70 1.86 5.67
N THR A 32 19.69 3.20 5.74
CA THR A 32 20.89 4.01 5.50
C THR A 32 21.69 4.26 6.78
N LYS A 33 21.12 3.91 7.94
CA LYS A 33 21.73 4.11 9.27
C LYS A 33 22.51 2.88 9.78
N VAL A 34 22.44 1.76 9.05
CA VAL A 34 23.11 0.49 9.38
C VAL A 34 23.84 -0.04 8.14
N GLU A 35 24.75 -0.99 8.33
CA GLU A 35 25.55 -1.59 7.25
C GLU A 35 25.33 -3.11 7.15
N GLY A 36 25.85 -3.71 6.07
CA GLY A 36 25.91 -5.16 5.93
C GLY A 36 24.54 -5.86 5.88
N GLU A 37 24.43 -6.98 6.59
CA GLU A 37 23.24 -7.85 6.57
C GLU A 37 21.99 -7.16 7.14
N ASP A 38 22.15 -6.31 8.16
CA ASP A 38 21.04 -5.58 8.77
C ASP A 38 20.40 -4.59 7.79
N ALA A 39 21.22 -3.86 7.03
CA ALA A 39 20.74 -2.96 5.98
C ALA A 39 19.97 -3.72 4.88
N SER A 40 20.43 -4.92 4.54
CA SER A 40 19.78 -5.80 3.56
C SER A 40 18.45 -6.33 4.07
N ALA A 41 18.39 -6.74 5.34
CA ALA A 41 17.17 -7.21 5.99
C ALA A 41 16.09 -6.14 6.02
N ILE A 42 16.43 -4.89 6.40
CA ILE A 42 15.48 -3.76 6.42
C ILE A 42 14.96 -3.46 5.00
N LYS A 43 15.83 -3.45 3.98
CA LYS A 43 15.41 -3.22 2.59
C LYS A 43 14.48 -4.32 2.08
N SER A 44 14.75 -5.57 2.46
CA SER A 44 13.91 -6.72 2.10
C SER A 44 12.54 -6.63 2.77
N ASP A 45 12.49 -6.39 4.08
CA ASP A 45 11.24 -6.24 4.84
C ASP A 45 10.39 -5.08 4.30
N PHE A 46 11.01 -3.91 4.09
CA PHE A 46 10.33 -2.74 3.52
C PHE A 46 9.68 -3.05 2.16
N ARG A 47 10.42 -3.72 1.26
CA ARG A 47 9.87 -4.13 -0.04
C ARG A 47 8.75 -5.14 0.09
N GLN A 48 8.84 -6.10 1.00
CA GLN A 48 7.79 -7.09 1.23
C GLN A 48 6.52 -6.42 1.74
N ARG A 49 6.61 -5.51 2.72
CA ARG A 49 5.46 -4.75 3.24
C ARG A 49 4.75 -3.95 2.14
N LEU A 50 5.51 -3.28 1.27
CA LEU A 50 4.93 -2.55 0.13
C LEU A 50 4.29 -3.48 -0.91
N ILE A 51 4.79 -4.70 -1.10
CA ILE A 51 4.13 -5.72 -1.93
C ILE A 51 2.77 -6.07 -1.32
N VAL A 52 2.69 -6.32 -0.02
CA VAL A 52 1.42 -6.62 0.65
C VAL A 52 0.43 -5.45 0.50
N VAL A 53 0.89 -4.21 0.64
CA VAL A 53 0.05 -3.02 0.39
C VAL A 53 -0.48 -3.02 -1.04
N LEU A 54 0.36 -3.27 -2.04
CA LEU A 54 -0.04 -3.34 -3.44
C LEU A 54 -1.07 -4.46 -3.69
N GLU A 55 -0.90 -5.63 -3.07
CA GLU A 55 -1.86 -6.74 -3.16
C GLU A 55 -3.24 -6.35 -2.63
N GLN A 56 -3.30 -5.65 -1.49
CA GLN A 56 -4.59 -5.15 -0.97
C GLN A 56 -5.25 -4.17 -1.93
N TRP A 57 -4.48 -3.27 -2.57
CA TRP A 57 -5.03 -2.36 -3.58
C TRP A 57 -5.53 -3.08 -4.83
N LEU A 58 -4.88 -4.17 -5.26
CA LEU A 58 -5.37 -5.01 -6.34
C LEU A 58 -6.67 -5.73 -5.96
N PHE A 59 -6.83 -6.13 -4.69
CA PHE A 59 -8.09 -6.69 -4.20
C PHE A 59 -9.23 -5.64 -4.17
N VAL A 60 -8.94 -4.39 -3.80
CA VAL A 60 -9.88 -3.27 -3.92
C VAL A 60 -10.33 -3.10 -5.37
N GLU A 61 -9.38 -3.01 -6.31
CA GLU A 61 -9.69 -2.85 -7.74
C GLU A 61 -10.59 -3.97 -8.27
N LYS A 62 -10.22 -5.22 -7.96
CA LYS A 62 -10.99 -6.40 -8.35
C LYS A 62 -12.41 -6.37 -7.76
N ALA A 63 -12.56 -6.00 -6.49
CA ALA A 63 -13.86 -5.90 -5.84
C ALA A 63 -14.74 -4.81 -6.47
N LEU A 64 -14.17 -3.64 -6.80
CA LEU A 64 -14.87 -2.57 -7.51
C LEU A 64 -15.36 -3.02 -8.89
N LEU A 65 -14.51 -3.68 -9.68
CA LEU A 65 -14.86 -4.21 -11.01
C LEU A 65 -15.96 -5.29 -10.94
N GLN A 66 -16.00 -6.06 -9.85
CA GLN A 66 -17.02 -7.07 -9.60
C GLN A 66 -18.31 -6.52 -8.98
N GLY A 67 -18.38 -5.21 -8.70
CA GLY A 67 -19.53 -4.59 -8.03
C GLY A 67 -19.64 -4.91 -6.54
N LYS A 68 -18.61 -5.49 -5.92
CA LYS A 68 -18.61 -5.95 -4.52
C LYS A 68 -18.12 -4.88 -3.57
N MET A 69 -18.96 -3.87 -3.35
CA MET A 69 -18.58 -2.66 -2.60
C MET A 69 -18.22 -2.92 -1.14
N GLU A 70 -18.89 -3.87 -0.48
CA GLU A 70 -18.56 -4.24 0.91
C GLU A 70 -17.19 -4.92 1.02
N GLU A 71 -16.81 -5.71 0.01
CA GLU A 71 -15.52 -6.38 -0.04
C GLU A 71 -14.40 -5.35 -0.26
N ALA A 72 -14.62 -4.41 -1.19
CA ALA A 72 -13.71 -3.27 -1.41
C ALA A 72 -13.50 -2.46 -0.13
N ALA A 73 -14.57 -2.17 0.63
CA ALA A 73 -14.48 -1.43 1.89
C ALA A 73 -13.67 -2.17 2.96
N LYS A 74 -13.77 -3.51 3.03
CA LYS A 74 -12.95 -4.32 3.95
C LYS A 74 -11.46 -4.22 3.62
N PHE A 75 -11.09 -4.36 2.34
CA PHE A 75 -9.69 -4.22 1.93
C PHE A 75 -9.14 -2.81 2.18
N MET A 76 -9.95 -1.77 1.94
CA MET A 76 -9.59 -0.38 2.28
C MET A 76 -9.34 -0.17 3.78
N LYS A 77 -10.13 -0.83 4.64
CA LYS A 77 -9.91 -0.81 6.09
C LYS A 77 -8.59 -1.47 6.47
N THR A 78 -8.29 -2.64 5.89
CA THR A 78 -7.02 -3.34 6.09
C THR A 78 -5.83 -2.44 5.69
N ILE A 79 -5.90 -1.77 4.55
CA ILE A 79 -4.85 -0.82 4.11
C ILE A 79 -4.66 0.30 5.14
N SER A 80 -5.75 0.83 5.69
CA SER A 80 -5.71 1.91 6.69
C SER A 80 -5.05 1.44 7.99
N GLU A 81 -5.35 0.22 8.43
CA GLU A 81 -4.74 -0.40 9.61
C GLU A 81 -3.24 -0.66 9.39
N MET A 82 -2.84 -1.12 8.20
CA MET A 82 -1.43 -1.29 7.83
C MET A 82 -0.67 0.05 7.84
N LYS A 83 -1.27 1.13 7.31
CA LYS A 83 -0.65 2.47 7.34
C LYS A 83 -0.43 2.94 8.78
N LYS A 84 -1.45 2.76 9.63
CA LYS A 84 -1.40 3.14 11.05
C LYS A 84 -0.30 2.37 11.80
N SER A 85 -0.25 1.06 11.61
CA SER A 85 0.80 0.21 12.19
C SER A 85 2.20 0.65 11.75
N ALA A 86 2.38 1.02 10.48
CA ALA A 86 3.67 1.48 9.98
C ALA A 86 4.05 2.87 10.54
N HIS A 87 3.11 3.80 10.68
CA HIS A 87 3.39 5.09 11.31
C HIS A 87 3.74 4.95 12.80
N GLU A 88 3.09 4.03 13.51
CA GLU A 88 3.43 3.69 14.90
C GLU A 88 4.81 3.03 15.02
N GLU A 89 5.22 2.23 14.03
CA GLU A 89 6.50 1.50 14.03
C GLU A 89 7.69 2.36 13.55
N TYR A 90 7.44 3.36 12.70
CA TYR A 90 8.50 4.16 12.04
C TYR A 90 8.49 5.67 12.38
N GLU A 91 7.63 6.15 13.30
CA GLU A 91 7.52 7.57 13.73
C GLU A 91 7.57 8.59 12.58
N VAL A 92 6.73 8.40 11.56
CA VAL A 92 6.61 9.35 10.46
C VAL A 92 5.48 10.33 10.81
N GLU A 93 5.81 11.59 11.14
CA GLU A 93 4.81 12.66 11.30
C GLU A 93 4.06 12.87 9.97
N ASP A 94 2.73 13.01 10.05
CA ASP A 94 1.80 13.13 8.90
C ASP A 94 2.11 14.32 7.96
#